data_AF-A0A354MUH1-F1
#
_entry.id   AF-A0A354MUH1-F1
#
_cell.length_a   1.000
_cell.length_b   1.000
_cell.length_c   1.000
_cell.angle_alpha   90.00
_cell.angle_beta   90.00
_cell.angle_gamma   90.00
#
_symmetry.space_group_name_H-M   'P 1'
#
loop_
_entity.id
_entity.type
_entity.pdbx_description
1 polymer ?
#
loop_
_entity_poly.entity_id
_entity_poly.type
_entity_poly.pdbx_seq_one_letter_code
_entity_poly.pdbx_strand_id
1 'polypeptide(L)'
;MKKRWLALLLSALLLFSLVSCGQKGEVEIPDGMQLAAGGTDLGYYFFVPEEWTVSNLGNVSAAYVSPLTPASVSLSATELADGESAADYFEKSFASFPEGFGLTKVEEGTACTLGNAEDAVSYVYTYTYQEKSFRTLQILAKFEGRAYLYTYTAPDTKADGAEKTPYETYAEKARSVVSAIKFIEKEDKTPEEKHYETDADGYLLVSDGVVTGFDFYLAPAFTPTLTTGIIGAVAEDGASVTMSEATRTGVSVADYFKERCEELSAFVTELTVLRENEEITFANAKRARAYEYTYRLDGEVYHVYQVLSVASLKGFVFTYTEKDADYPSHLDEVTKMTEKIHIR
;
A
#
# COMPACT_ATOMS: atom_id res chain seq x y z
N MET A 1 -33.78 5.81 -49.15
CA MET A 1 -34.11 5.48 -47.75
C MET A 1 -32.98 4.70 -47.04
N LYS A 2 -31.72 5.21 -46.98
CA LYS A 2 -30.60 4.51 -46.30
C LYS A 2 -29.54 5.44 -45.66
N LYS A 3 -29.87 6.69 -45.32
CA LYS A 3 -28.91 7.64 -44.71
C LYS A 3 -29.38 8.32 -43.41
N ARG A 4 -30.56 7.94 -42.88
CA ARG A 4 -31.07 8.48 -41.60
C ARG A 4 -30.91 7.54 -40.39
N TRP A 5 -30.40 6.33 -40.62
CA TRP A 5 -30.25 5.30 -39.58
C TRP A 5 -28.84 5.25 -38.97
N LEU A 6 -27.85 5.91 -39.58
CA LEU A 6 -26.48 5.94 -39.06
C LEU A 6 -26.27 7.00 -37.97
N ALA A 7 -27.07 8.08 -37.98
CA ALA A 7 -26.97 9.15 -36.98
C ALA A 7 -27.61 8.77 -35.63
N LEU A 8 -28.59 7.86 -35.63
CA LEU A 8 -29.26 7.34 -34.42
C LEU A 8 -28.46 6.24 -33.72
N LEU A 9 -27.58 5.53 -34.44
CA LEU A 9 -26.67 4.53 -33.87
C LEU A 9 -25.40 5.16 -33.26
N LEU A 10 -24.95 6.31 -33.78
CA LEU A 10 -23.85 7.07 -33.18
C LEU A 10 -24.25 7.85 -31.90
N SER A 11 -25.52 8.22 -31.77
CA SER A 11 -26.03 8.92 -30.57
C SER A 11 -26.44 7.96 -29.44
N ALA A 12 -26.67 6.68 -29.73
CA ALA A 12 -26.85 5.64 -28.73
C ALA A 12 -25.52 5.08 -28.16
N LEU A 13 -24.40 5.24 -28.89
CA LEU A 13 -23.08 4.81 -28.42
C LEU A 13 -22.38 5.82 -27.48
N LEU A 14 -22.83 7.08 -27.44
CA LEU A 14 -22.31 8.13 -26.55
C LEU A 14 -23.05 8.21 -25.20
N LEU A 15 -24.08 7.37 -24.99
CA LEU A 15 -24.87 7.35 -23.75
C LEU A 15 -24.51 6.20 -22.80
N PHE A 16 -23.51 5.37 -23.13
CA PHE A 16 -23.02 4.27 -22.29
C PHE A 16 -21.60 4.49 -21.73
N SER A 17 -20.99 5.65 -21.93
CA SER A 17 -19.63 5.97 -21.43
C SER A 17 -19.60 6.63 -20.04
N LEU A 18 -20.67 6.54 -19.24
CA LEU A 18 -20.73 7.10 -17.88
C LEU A 18 -21.25 6.11 -16.83
N VAL A 19 -20.93 4.83 -16.98
CA VAL A 19 -21.07 3.87 -15.87
C VAL A 19 -19.67 3.43 -15.43
N SER A 20 -18.93 4.38 -14.85
CA SER A 20 -17.99 4.00 -13.80
C SER A 20 -18.86 3.67 -12.59
N CYS A 21 -19.13 2.38 -12.38
CA CYS A 21 -19.60 1.88 -11.09
C CYS A 21 -18.40 1.85 -10.12
N GLY A 22 -17.86 3.02 -9.79
CA GLY A 22 -17.30 3.25 -8.46
C GLY A 22 -18.45 3.65 -7.55
N GLN A 23 -18.50 3.13 -6.32
CA GLN A 23 -19.44 3.61 -5.31
C GLN A 23 -19.50 5.14 -5.36
N LYS A 24 -20.69 5.72 -5.59
CA LYS A 24 -20.94 7.13 -5.31
C LYS A 24 -20.85 7.32 -3.79
N GLY A 25 -19.62 7.48 -3.29
CA GLY A 25 -19.35 7.82 -1.91
C GLY A 25 -19.71 9.27 -1.62
N GLU A 26 -19.84 9.60 -0.34
CA GLU A 26 -20.18 10.93 0.20
C GLU A 26 -19.16 12.03 -0.12
N VAL A 27 -18.06 11.71 -0.83
CA VAL A 27 -16.96 12.62 -1.11
C VAL A 27 -16.58 12.59 -2.60
N GLU A 28 -16.33 13.78 -3.16
CA GLU A 28 -15.76 13.93 -4.50
C GLU A 28 -14.29 13.51 -4.50
N ILE A 29 -13.97 12.48 -5.31
CA ILE A 29 -12.62 11.96 -5.54
C ILE A 29 -11.90 12.89 -6.54
N PRO A 30 -10.70 13.42 -6.23
CA PRO A 30 -9.94 14.24 -7.16
C PRO A 30 -9.53 13.50 -8.44
N ASP A 31 -9.42 14.23 -9.56
CA ASP A 31 -8.99 13.67 -10.84
C ASP A 31 -7.63 12.96 -10.75
N GLY A 32 -7.56 11.71 -11.26
CA GLY A 32 -6.34 10.91 -11.24
C GLY A 32 -5.99 10.30 -9.89
N MET A 33 -6.92 10.34 -8.92
CA MET A 33 -6.77 9.71 -7.61
C MET A 33 -7.87 8.69 -7.33
N GLN A 34 -7.60 7.83 -6.35
CA GLN A 34 -8.54 6.89 -5.75
C GLN A 34 -8.64 7.15 -4.25
N LEU A 35 -9.76 6.74 -3.65
CA LEU A 35 -9.95 6.78 -2.20
C LEU A 35 -9.15 5.64 -1.56
N ALA A 36 -8.15 5.96 -0.74
CA ALA A 36 -7.37 4.98 0.02
C ALA A 36 -8.04 4.63 1.35
N ALA A 37 -8.59 5.63 2.04
CA ALA A 37 -9.38 5.44 3.24
C ALA A 37 -10.22 6.68 3.50
N GLY A 38 -11.36 6.53 4.17
CA GLY A 38 -12.05 7.69 4.71
C GLY A 38 -13.44 7.39 5.24
N GLY A 39 -14.01 8.41 5.87
CA GLY A 39 -15.32 8.36 6.51
C GLY A 39 -15.32 9.06 7.86
N THR A 40 -16.52 9.31 8.38
CA THR A 40 -16.72 10.02 9.66
C THR A 40 -16.03 9.33 10.83
N ASP A 41 -15.90 8.00 10.83
CA ASP A 41 -15.23 7.26 11.90
C ASP A 41 -13.72 7.53 11.95
N LEU A 42 -13.10 7.78 10.80
CA LEU A 42 -11.67 8.10 10.68
C LEU A 42 -11.41 9.61 10.87
N GLY A 43 -12.40 10.46 10.59
CA GLY A 43 -12.25 11.92 10.65
C GLY A 43 -11.50 12.51 9.46
N TYR A 44 -11.32 11.74 8.38
CA TYR A 44 -10.68 12.19 7.16
C TYR A 44 -11.12 11.41 5.93
N TYR A 45 -10.79 11.94 4.76
CA TYR A 45 -10.66 11.24 3.50
C TYR A 45 -9.23 11.37 2.98
N PHE A 46 -8.62 10.21 2.72
CA PHE A 46 -7.25 10.04 2.24
C PHE A 46 -7.30 9.53 0.80
N PHE A 47 -6.74 10.29 -0.13
CA PHE A 47 -6.72 9.98 -1.55
C PHE A 47 -5.29 9.80 -2.04
N VAL A 48 -5.09 8.84 -2.94
CA VAL A 48 -3.77 8.51 -3.50
C VAL A 48 -3.87 8.37 -5.02
N PRO A 49 -2.79 8.48 -5.81
CA PRO A 49 -2.88 8.30 -7.25
C PRO A 49 -3.48 6.94 -7.64
N GLU A 50 -4.26 6.90 -8.72
CA GLU A 50 -4.94 5.67 -9.18
C GLU A 50 -3.98 4.50 -9.46
N GLU A 51 -2.75 4.80 -9.85
CA GLU A 51 -1.72 3.80 -10.14
C GLU A 51 -0.98 3.28 -8.90
N TRP A 52 -1.27 3.81 -7.70
CA TRP A 52 -0.70 3.33 -6.44
C TRP A 52 -1.57 2.22 -5.85
N THR A 53 -0.95 1.31 -5.11
CA THR A 53 -1.65 0.24 -4.40
C THR A 53 -2.04 0.72 -3.00
N VAL A 54 -3.34 0.71 -2.69
CA VAL A 54 -3.86 0.99 -1.34
C VAL A 54 -3.57 -0.19 -0.40
N SER A 55 -3.17 0.13 0.82
CA SER A 55 -2.86 -0.87 1.83
C SER A 55 -2.97 -0.25 3.22
N ASN A 56 -3.99 -0.64 3.97
CA ASN A 56 -4.32 -0.10 5.28
C ASN A 56 -4.16 -1.17 6.35
N LEU A 57 -3.56 -0.83 7.49
CA LEU A 57 -3.42 -1.75 8.63
C LEU A 57 -3.86 -1.03 9.91
N GLY A 58 -4.90 -1.57 10.54
CA GLY A 58 -5.50 -0.96 11.74
C GLY A 58 -5.93 0.48 11.49
N ASN A 59 -5.35 1.42 12.25
CA ASN A 59 -5.65 2.86 12.18
C ASN A 59 -4.72 3.64 11.22
N VAL A 60 -3.84 2.94 10.51
CA VAL A 60 -2.92 3.55 9.54
C VAL A 60 -3.45 3.27 8.15
N SER A 61 -3.77 4.34 7.43
CA SER A 61 -4.11 4.28 6.02
C SER A 61 -2.86 4.48 5.20
N ALA A 62 -2.56 3.61 4.22
CA ALA A 62 -1.36 3.76 3.43
C ALA A 62 -1.57 3.37 1.96
N ALA A 63 -0.61 3.76 1.13
CA ALA A 63 -0.51 3.31 -0.24
C ALA A 63 0.96 3.32 -0.68
N TYR A 64 1.26 2.56 -1.71
CA TYR A 64 2.62 2.44 -2.22
C TYR A 64 2.62 2.26 -3.73
N VAL A 65 3.73 2.60 -4.38
CA VAL A 65 3.84 2.53 -5.84
C VAL A 65 3.82 1.07 -6.32
N SER A 66 4.66 0.24 -5.72
CA SER A 66 4.82 -1.18 -6.08
C SER A 66 5.53 -1.91 -4.94
N PRO A 67 5.32 -3.23 -4.74
CA PRO A 67 6.08 -3.99 -3.75
C PRO A 67 7.58 -3.99 -4.00
N LEU A 68 7.97 -3.66 -5.24
CA LEU A 68 9.34 -3.70 -5.74
C LEU A 68 10.02 -2.33 -5.70
N THR A 69 9.24 -1.25 -5.57
CA THR A 69 9.76 0.11 -5.39
C THR A 69 9.06 0.70 -4.18
N PRO A 70 9.66 0.61 -2.99
CA PRO A 70 9.00 0.93 -1.72
C PRO A 70 8.88 2.44 -1.48
N ALA A 71 8.40 3.17 -2.50
CA ALA A 71 7.89 4.52 -2.37
C ALA A 71 6.46 4.42 -1.86
N SER A 72 6.20 5.00 -0.69
CA SER A 72 4.94 4.82 0.02
C SER A 72 4.51 6.06 0.75
N VAL A 73 3.20 6.24 0.86
CA VAL A 73 2.55 7.24 1.68
C VAL A 73 1.72 6.58 2.76
N SER A 74 1.65 7.19 3.94
CA SER A 74 0.71 6.81 4.98
C SER A 74 0.11 8.03 5.66
N LEU A 75 -1.08 7.85 6.21
CA LEU A 75 -1.79 8.80 7.05
C LEU A 75 -2.35 8.04 8.26
N SER A 76 -2.01 8.51 9.45
CA SER A 76 -2.55 7.97 10.71
C SER A 76 -2.94 9.09 11.66
N ALA A 77 -3.94 8.84 12.50
CA ALA A 77 -4.15 9.66 13.67
C ALA A 77 -3.05 9.37 14.69
N THR A 78 -2.59 10.40 15.40
CA THR A 78 -1.72 10.27 16.56
C THR A 78 -2.26 11.09 17.72
N GLU A 79 -1.94 10.67 18.93
CA GLU A 79 -2.22 11.43 20.14
C GLU A 79 -1.01 12.30 20.47
N LEU A 80 -1.28 13.55 20.81
CA LEU A 80 -0.30 14.46 21.37
C LEU A 80 -0.55 14.56 22.87
N ALA A 81 0.51 14.60 23.66
CA ALA A 81 0.37 14.88 25.08
C ALA A 81 -0.22 16.29 25.31
N ASP A 82 -0.84 16.50 26.46
CA ASP A 82 -1.42 17.80 26.81
C ASP A 82 -0.39 18.93 26.68
N GLY A 83 -0.68 19.90 25.81
CA GLY A 83 0.20 21.03 25.53
C GLY A 83 1.39 20.73 24.61
N GLU A 84 1.56 19.50 24.14
CA GLU A 84 2.62 19.12 23.19
C GLU A 84 2.38 19.77 21.82
N SER A 85 3.42 20.43 21.30
CA SER A 85 3.39 20.96 19.95
C SER A 85 3.67 19.85 18.93
N ALA A 86 3.28 20.07 17.67
CA ALA A 86 3.61 19.16 16.59
C ALA A 86 5.14 18.98 16.42
N ALA A 87 5.90 20.05 16.71
CA ALA A 87 7.35 20.00 16.69
C ALA A 87 7.93 19.14 17.82
N ASP A 88 7.42 19.29 19.04
CA ASP A 88 7.88 18.49 20.19
C ASP A 88 7.66 16.99 19.96
N TYR A 89 6.48 16.63 19.42
CA TYR A 89 6.17 15.26 19.07
C TYR A 89 7.14 14.69 18.03
N PHE A 90 7.45 15.46 16.98
CA PHE A 90 8.41 15.04 15.97
C PHE A 90 9.79 14.83 16.58
N GLU A 91 10.30 15.78 17.37
CA GLU A 91 11.62 15.67 17.98
C GLU A 91 11.73 14.44 18.90
N LYS A 92 10.69 14.19 19.71
CA LYS A 92 10.60 13.00 20.56
C LYS A 92 10.58 11.70 19.73
N SER A 93 9.79 11.67 18.67
CA SER A 93 9.68 10.52 17.77
C SER A 93 11.00 10.26 17.05
N PHE A 94 11.63 11.31 16.52
CA PHE A 94 12.91 11.28 15.83
C PHE A 94 14.04 10.80 16.76
N ALA A 95 14.07 11.27 18.01
CA ALA A 95 15.05 10.85 19.01
C ALA A 95 14.83 9.41 19.51
N SER A 96 13.65 8.83 19.30
CA SER A 96 13.34 7.45 19.71
C SER A 96 13.82 6.38 18.74
N PHE A 97 14.29 6.77 17.54
CA PHE A 97 14.81 5.81 16.57
C PHE A 97 16.09 5.14 17.10
N PRO A 98 16.28 3.82 16.88
CA PRO A 98 17.49 3.15 17.31
C PRO A 98 18.74 3.73 16.63
N GLU A 99 19.84 3.86 17.37
CA GLU A 99 21.11 4.45 16.87
C GLU A 99 21.61 3.80 15.57
N GLY A 100 21.32 2.51 15.36
CA GLY A 100 21.69 1.77 14.14
C GLY A 100 21.04 2.25 12.84
N PHE A 101 20.05 3.14 12.90
CA PHE A 101 19.38 3.65 11.70
C PHE A 101 20.07 4.87 11.07
N GLY A 102 21.09 5.47 11.71
CA GLY A 102 21.88 6.56 11.10
C GLY A 102 21.05 7.75 10.61
N LEU A 103 20.05 8.20 11.40
CA LEU A 103 19.13 9.26 10.99
C LEU A 103 19.88 10.59 10.80
N THR A 104 19.51 11.33 9.76
CA THR A 104 20.01 12.68 9.47
C THR A 104 18.87 13.57 9.01
N LYS A 105 18.63 14.70 9.68
CA LYS A 105 17.65 15.69 9.21
C LYS A 105 18.19 16.43 8.00
N VAL A 106 17.35 16.55 6.98
CA VAL A 106 17.62 17.29 5.73
C VAL A 106 16.91 18.64 5.76
N GLU A 107 15.68 18.67 6.26
CA GLU A 107 14.89 19.89 6.45
C GLU A 107 14.36 19.95 7.87
N GLU A 108 14.57 21.09 8.54
CA GLU A 108 13.98 21.40 9.84
C GLU A 108 12.50 21.77 9.68
N GLY A 109 11.77 21.72 10.81
CA GLY A 109 10.33 21.94 10.86
C GLY A 109 9.86 23.19 10.11
N THR A 110 9.21 22.98 8.96
CA THR A 110 8.73 24.04 8.08
C THR A 110 7.21 24.11 8.14
N ALA A 111 6.65 25.29 8.40
CA ALA A 111 5.20 25.50 8.40
C ALA A 111 4.62 25.20 7.00
N CYS A 112 3.55 24.41 6.96
CA CYS A 112 2.91 23.96 5.73
C CYS A 112 1.41 23.71 5.94
N THR A 113 0.78 23.05 4.97
CA THR A 113 -0.61 22.57 5.07
C THR A 113 -0.64 21.06 4.88
N LEU A 114 -1.64 20.41 5.49
CA LEU A 114 -2.00 19.03 5.19
C LEU A 114 -3.50 19.03 4.86
N GLY A 115 -3.84 18.90 3.58
CA GLY A 115 -5.22 19.06 3.13
C GLY A 115 -5.79 20.43 3.51
N ASN A 116 -6.90 20.42 4.23
CA ASN A 116 -7.55 21.59 4.82
C ASN A 116 -7.10 21.92 6.26
N ALA A 117 -6.09 21.23 6.81
CA ALA A 117 -5.47 21.62 8.08
C ALA A 117 -4.34 22.63 7.84
N GLU A 118 -4.48 23.82 8.43
CA GLU A 118 -3.55 24.95 8.28
C GLU A 118 -2.42 24.97 9.32
N ASP A 119 -2.62 24.34 10.49
CA ASP A 119 -1.59 24.18 11.52
C ASP A 119 -0.82 22.88 11.30
N ALA A 120 0.08 22.90 10.30
CA ALA A 120 0.92 21.75 9.97
C ALA A 120 2.40 22.12 9.90
N VAL A 121 3.25 21.16 10.26
CA VAL A 121 4.71 21.26 10.17
C VAL A 121 5.27 20.07 9.43
N SER A 122 6.17 20.32 8.47
CA SER A 122 6.85 19.29 7.70
C SER A 122 8.31 19.14 8.10
N TYR A 123 8.78 17.91 8.08
CA TYR A 123 10.17 17.52 8.31
C TYR A 123 10.64 16.60 7.20
N VAL A 124 11.90 16.76 6.78
CA VAL A 124 12.54 15.81 5.86
C VAL A 124 13.79 15.26 6.50
N TYR A 125 13.94 13.94 6.48
CA TYR A 125 15.11 13.28 7.00
C TYR A 125 15.47 12.04 6.19
N THR A 126 16.72 11.63 6.28
CA THR A 126 17.22 10.37 5.73
C THR A 126 17.54 9.40 6.85
N TYR A 127 17.47 8.11 6.56
CA TYR A 127 17.94 7.05 7.45
C TYR A 127 18.47 5.88 6.63
N THR A 128 19.27 5.04 7.26
CA THR A 128 19.79 3.80 6.70
C THR A 128 19.13 2.62 7.41
N TYR A 129 18.59 1.68 6.65
CA TYR A 129 18.05 0.43 7.18
C TYR A 129 18.52 -0.71 6.30
N GLN A 130 19.13 -1.75 6.90
CA GLN A 130 19.74 -2.86 6.16
C GLN A 130 20.65 -2.39 5.01
N GLU A 131 21.57 -1.48 5.32
CA GLU A 131 22.53 -0.86 4.36
C GLU A 131 21.90 -0.05 3.22
N LYS A 132 20.57 0.10 3.18
CA LYS A 132 19.85 0.90 2.18
C LYS A 132 19.48 2.27 2.75
N SER A 133 19.70 3.31 1.96
CA SER A 133 19.35 4.68 2.31
C SER A 133 17.92 5.01 1.88
N PHE A 134 17.17 5.62 2.78
CA PHE A 134 15.81 6.08 2.57
C PHE A 134 15.71 7.56 2.91
N ARG A 135 14.83 8.27 2.22
CA ARG A 135 14.43 9.63 2.54
C ARG A 135 12.95 9.66 2.86
N THR A 136 12.60 10.44 3.86
CA THR A 136 11.25 10.54 4.41
C THR A 136 10.85 11.99 4.55
N LEU A 137 9.66 12.32 4.07
CA LEU A 137 8.90 13.52 4.40
C LEU A 137 7.84 13.14 5.43
N GLN A 138 7.83 13.77 6.58
CA GLN A 138 6.74 13.68 7.55
C GLN A 138 6.04 15.02 7.67
N ILE A 139 4.71 15.02 7.70
CA ILE A 139 3.89 16.20 7.95
C ILE A 139 2.97 15.88 9.11
N LEU A 140 3.08 16.68 10.17
CA LEU A 140 2.20 16.59 11.32
C LEU A 140 1.23 17.77 11.29
N ALA A 141 -0.08 17.49 11.36
CA ALA A 141 -1.10 18.53 11.35
C ALA A 141 -2.08 18.37 12.50
N LYS A 142 -2.56 19.48 13.06
CA LYS A 142 -3.67 19.51 14.01
C LYS A 142 -4.97 19.88 13.29
N PHE A 143 -6.01 19.10 13.52
CA PHE A 143 -7.36 19.40 13.08
C PHE A 143 -8.34 19.02 14.19
N GLU A 144 -9.13 20.00 14.65
CA GLU A 144 -10.15 19.84 15.70
C GLU A 144 -9.64 19.11 16.97
N GLY A 145 -8.45 19.49 17.43
CA GLY A 145 -7.85 18.93 18.65
C GLY A 145 -7.21 17.55 18.48
N ARG A 146 -7.23 16.98 17.26
CA ARG A 146 -6.55 15.72 16.92
C ARG A 146 -5.31 15.99 16.09
N ALA A 147 -4.31 15.14 16.23
CA ALA A 147 -3.13 15.19 15.37
C ALA A 147 -3.15 14.07 14.33
N TYR A 148 -2.66 14.41 13.15
CA TYR A 148 -2.52 13.49 12.04
C TYR A 148 -1.08 13.52 11.55
N LEU A 149 -0.51 12.33 11.35
CA LEU A 149 0.83 12.13 10.81
C LEU A 149 0.71 11.58 9.40
N TYR A 150 1.13 12.39 8.43
CA TYR A 150 1.38 11.96 7.08
C TYR A 150 2.86 11.61 6.91
N THR A 151 3.17 10.45 6.33
CA THR A 151 4.54 10.03 6.04
C THR A 151 4.67 9.65 4.59
N TYR A 152 5.63 10.23 3.87
CA TYR A 152 6.08 9.78 2.56
C TYR A 152 7.52 9.28 2.67
N THR A 153 7.77 8.02 2.34
CA THR A 153 9.10 7.40 2.40
C THR A 153 9.42 6.71 1.09
N ALA A 154 10.67 6.80 0.64
CA ALA A 154 11.15 6.07 -0.52
C ALA A 154 12.68 5.89 -0.46
N PRO A 155 13.25 4.94 -1.22
CA PRO A 155 14.69 4.81 -1.38
C PRO A 155 15.33 6.11 -1.89
N ASP A 156 16.48 6.46 -1.31
CA ASP A 156 17.26 7.65 -1.66
C ASP A 156 18.56 7.34 -2.42
N THR A 157 18.63 6.13 -2.96
CA THR A 157 19.72 5.69 -3.83
C THR A 157 19.23 5.60 -5.27
N LYS A 158 20.05 6.06 -6.21
CA LYS A 158 19.76 5.92 -7.64
C LYS A 158 20.11 4.50 -8.10
N ALA A 159 19.28 3.93 -8.96
CA ALA A 159 19.68 2.78 -9.75
C ALA A 159 20.77 3.19 -10.77
N ASP A 160 21.57 2.22 -11.22
CA ASP A 160 22.62 2.48 -12.21
C ASP A 160 22.03 3.10 -13.47
N GLY A 161 22.54 4.27 -13.84
CA GLY A 161 22.08 5.03 -15.01
C GLY A 161 20.80 5.86 -14.80
N ALA A 162 20.18 5.84 -13.62
CA ALA A 162 19.01 6.67 -13.34
C ALA A 162 19.39 8.14 -13.06
N GLU A 163 18.59 9.08 -13.58
CA GLU A 163 18.77 10.51 -13.34
C GLU A 163 18.30 10.94 -11.94
N LYS A 164 17.29 10.26 -11.38
CA LYS A 164 16.62 10.58 -10.13
C LYS A 164 16.59 9.37 -9.19
N THR A 165 16.57 9.61 -7.88
CA THR A 165 16.24 8.57 -6.89
C THR A 165 14.75 8.21 -6.98
N PRO A 166 14.31 7.05 -6.46
CA PRO A 166 12.89 6.76 -6.30
C PRO A 166 12.16 7.85 -5.50
N TYR A 167 12.79 8.41 -4.46
CA TYR A 167 12.23 9.55 -3.73
C TYR A 167 11.96 10.76 -4.65
N GLU A 168 12.96 11.18 -5.43
CA GLU A 168 12.81 12.31 -6.35
C GLU A 168 11.80 12.05 -7.46
N THR A 169 11.64 10.79 -7.87
CA THR A 169 10.72 10.37 -8.93
C THR A 169 9.26 10.50 -8.50
N TYR A 170 8.94 10.17 -7.24
CA TYR A 170 7.56 10.13 -6.75
C TYR A 170 7.18 11.29 -5.83
N ALA A 171 8.12 12.18 -5.47
CA ALA A 171 7.88 13.29 -4.55
C ALA A 171 6.72 14.21 -4.99
N GLU A 172 6.58 14.52 -6.27
CA GLU A 172 5.47 15.37 -6.75
C GLU A 172 4.10 14.70 -6.55
N LYS A 173 4.01 13.39 -6.84
CA LYS A 173 2.79 12.62 -6.60
C LYS A 173 2.48 12.52 -5.10
N ALA A 174 3.49 12.25 -4.27
CA ALA A 174 3.32 12.26 -2.82
C ALA A 174 2.88 13.65 -2.30
N ARG A 175 3.35 14.75 -2.88
CA ARG A 175 2.85 16.09 -2.51
C ARG A 175 1.42 16.35 -3.00
N SER A 176 1.01 15.79 -4.14
CA SER A 176 -0.39 15.89 -4.56
C SER A 176 -1.35 15.23 -3.57
N VAL A 177 -0.94 14.11 -2.94
CA VAL A 177 -1.69 13.45 -1.86
C VAL A 177 -1.91 14.40 -0.68
N VAL A 178 -0.87 15.12 -0.25
CA VAL A 178 -0.96 16.11 0.85
C VAL A 178 -2.06 17.12 0.58
N SER A 179 -2.14 17.67 -0.64
CA SER A 179 -3.17 18.65 -1.00
C SER A 179 -4.57 18.05 -1.19
N ALA A 180 -4.67 16.74 -1.44
CA ALA A 180 -5.93 16.06 -1.68
C ALA A 180 -6.65 15.61 -0.40
N ILE A 181 -5.91 15.46 0.71
CA ILE A 181 -6.48 15.06 2.01
C ILE A 181 -7.60 16.02 2.43
N LYS A 182 -8.69 15.46 2.94
CA LYS A 182 -9.81 16.22 3.50
C LYS A 182 -10.07 15.73 4.92
N PHE A 183 -9.68 16.51 5.92
CA PHE A 183 -10.12 16.30 7.30
C PHE A 183 -11.57 16.75 7.47
N ILE A 184 -12.33 15.95 8.20
CA ILE A 184 -13.75 16.19 8.49
C ILE A 184 -13.98 16.05 9.99
N GLU A 185 -15.05 16.69 10.47
CA GLU A 185 -15.51 16.50 11.84
C GLU A 185 -15.86 15.01 12.04
N LYS A 186 -15.23 14.39 13.04
CA LYS A 186 -15.51 13.00 13.39
C LYS A 186 -16.88 12.98 14.07
N GLU A 187 -17.75 12.05 13.71
CA GLU A 187 -18.90 11.79 14.57
C GLU A 187 -18.39 11.32 15.94
N ASP A 188 -18.96 11.87 17.00
CA ASP A 188 -18.63 11.59 18.41
C ASP A 188 -19.18 10.20 18.83
N LYS A 189 -18.88 9.21 18.00
CA LYS A 189 -18.98 7.80 18.31
C LYS A 189 -17.64 7.40 18.90
N THR A 190 -17.70 6.75 20.04
CA THR A 190 -16.54 6.03 20.59
C THR A 190 -15.99 5.19 19.44
N PRO A 191 -14.77 5.43 18.94
CA PRO A 191 -14.23 4.57 17.90
C PRO A 191 -14.31 3.15 18.45
N GLU A 192 -15.00 2.25 17.74
CA GLU A 192 -14.74 0.84 17.94
C GLU A 192 -13.25 0.70 17.63
N GLU A 193 -12.43 0.43 18.65
CA GLU A 193 -11.09 -0.07 18.41
C GLU A 193 -11.29 -1.23 17.44
N LYS A 194 -10.78 -1.12 16.21
CA LYS A 194 -10.65 -2.27 15.32
C LYS A 194 -9.67 -3.21 15.99
N HIS A 195 -10.16 -4.00 16.95
CA HIS A 195 -9.47 -5.15 17.45
C HIS A 195 -9.36 -6.09 16.26
N TYR A 196 -8.13 -6.41 15.88
CA TYR A 196 -7.87 -7.47 14.93
C TYR A 196 -8.57 -8.74 15.44
N GLU A 197 -9.60 -9.18 14.73
CA GLU A 197 -10.35 -10.37 15.13
C GLU A 197 -9.48 -11.59 14.88
N THR A 198 -9.28 -12.38 15.93
CA THR A 198 -8.62 -13.67 15.82
C THR A 198 -9.68 -14.75 15.66
N ASP A 199 -9.54 -15.59 14.64
CA ASP A 199 -10.44 -16.72 14.46
C ASP A 199 -10.15 -17.87 15.44
N ALA A 200 -10.95 -18.95 15.36
CA ALA A 200 -10.81 -20.10 16.24
C ALA A 200 -9.47 -20.86 16.08
N ASP A 201 -8.78 -20.69 14.93
CA ASP A 201 -7.50 -21.31 14.63
C ASP A 201 -6.31 -20.40 14.99
N GLY A 202 -6.57 -19.21 15.55
CA GLY A 202 -5.55 -18.24 15.91
C GLY A 202 -5.15 -17.30 14.79
N TYR A 203 -5.83 -17.31 13.63
CA TYR A 203 -5.48 -16.44 12.50
C TYR A 203 -6.04 -15.03 12.71
N LEU A 204 -5.20 -14.04 12.47
CA LEU A 204 -5.49 -12.64 12.72
C LEU A 204 -6.02 -11.96 11.45
N LEU A 205 -7.25 -11.42 11.47
CA LEU A 205 -7.79 -10.61 10.39
C LEU A 205 -7.09 -9.24 10.36
N VAL A 206 -6.27 -8.97 9.34
CA VAL A 206 -5.47 -7.73 9.23
C VAL A 206 -5.95 -6.74 8.17
N SER A 207 -6.81 -7.18 7.27
CA SER A 207 -7.46 -6.33 6.27
C SER A 207 -8.92 -6.71 6.19
N ASP A 208 -9.83 -5.73 6.24
CA ASP A 208 -11.25 -5.94 5.98
C ASP A 208 -11.61 -5.51 4.55
N GLY A 209 -12.46 -6.30 3.91
CA GLY A 209 -12.85 -6.08 2.53
C GLY A 209 -13.79 -4.90 2.31
N VAL A 210 -14.14 -4.11 3.33
CA VAL A 210 -14.93 -2.88 3.14
C VAL A 210 -14.09 -1.84 2.42
N VAL A 211 -12.78 -1.81 2.68
CA VAL A 211 -11.87 -0.81 2.10
C VAL A 211 -10.99 -1.40 1.00
N THR A 212 -10.44 -2.60 1.20
CA THR A 212 -9.45 -3.20 0.27
C THR A 212 -10.06 -4.16 -0.75
N GLY A 213 -11.35 -4.48 -0.63
CA GLY A 213 -12.02 -5.48 -1.47
C GLY A 213 -11.62 -6.93 -1.16
N PHE A 214 -10.83 -7.18 -0.11
CA PHE A 214 -10.49 -8.52 0.36
C PHE A 214 -10.38 -8.60 1.89
N ASP A 215 -10.71 -9.76 2.44
CA ASP A 215 -10.37 -10.13 3.82
C ASP A 215 -9.05 -10.92 3.81
N PHE A 216 -8.07 -10.50 4.61
CA PHE A 216 -6.75 -11.15 4.71
C PHE A 216 -6.42 -11.55 6.14
N TYR A 217 -6.11 -12.83 6.32
CA TYR A 217 -5.83 -13.46 7.60
C TYR A 217 -4.36 -13.89 7.69
N LEU A 218 -3.70 -13.56 8.80
CA LEU A 218 -2.32 -13.94 9.07
C LEU A 218 -2.26 -15.12 10.04
N ALA A 219 -1.37 -16.07 9.77
CA ALA A 219 -1.07 -17.13 10.71
C ALA A 219 -0.36 -16.57 11.97
N PRO A 220 -0.48 -17.24 13.14
CA PRO A 220 0.12 -16.78 14.40
C PRO A 220 1.64 -16.52 14.35
N ALA A 221 2.37 -17.20 13.47
CA ALA A 221 3.81 -17.04 13.30
C ALA A 221 4.18 -15.70 12.63
N PHE A 222 3.23 -15.02 12.01
CA PHE A 222 3.45 -13.80 11.25
C PHE A 222 2.97 -12.57 12.03
N THR A 223 3.86 -11.62 12.23
CA THR A 223 3.52 -10.34 12.85
C THR A 223 3.15 -9.33 11.76
N PRO A 224 1.95 -8.72 11.82
CA PRO A 224 1.57 -7.68 10.87
C PRO A 224 2.60 -6.55 10.84
N THR A 225 2.96 -6.11 9.66
CA THR A 225 3.83 -4.95 9.47
C THR A 225 3.31 -4.08 8.35
N LEU A 226 3.39 -2.77 8.57
CA LEU A 226 3.32 -1.76 7.52
C LEU A 226 4.75 -1.31 7.23
N THR A 227 5.49 -2.14 6.49
CA THR A 227 6.76 -1.68 5.93
C THR A 227 6.45 -1.05 4.58
N THR A 228 6.77 0.24 4.44
CA THR A 228 6.62 0.97 3.17
C THR A 228 5.20 0.92 2.61
N GLY A 229 4.22 1.05 3.50
CA GLY A 229 2.81 1.16 3.13
C GLY A 229 2.17 -0.08 2.54
N ILE A 230 2.81 -1.26 2.61
CA ILE A 230 2.27 -2.56 2.16
C ILE A 230 1.72 -3.34 3.36
N ILE A 231 0.51 -3.91 3.25
CA ILE A 231 -0.02 -4.88 4.21
C ILE A 231 0.82 -6.12 3.98
N GLY A 232 1.81 -6.26 4.84
CA GLY A 232 2.61 -7.44 4.93
C GLY A 232 2.56 -8.01 6.33
N ALA A 233 3.15 -9.17 6.45
CA ALA A 233 3.51 -9.69 7.75
C ALA A 233 4.87 -10.36 7.62
N VAL A 234 5.62 -10.32 8.71
CA VAL A 234 6.94 -10.94 8.79
C VAL A 234 6.95 -11.97 9.91
N ALA A 235 7.52 -13.13 9.64
CA ALA A 235 7.88 -14.11 10.66
C ALA A 235 9.27 -13.78 11.24
N GLU A 236 9.62 -14.42 12.36
CA GLU A 236 10.90 -14.18 13.06
C GLU A 236 12.13 -14.53 12.21
N ASP A 237 12.01 -15.49 11.30
CA ASP A 237 13.06 -15.96 10.39
C ASP A 237 13.24 -15.08 9.13
N GLY A 238 12.32 -14.13 8.91
CA GLY A 238 12.33 -13.22 7.77
C GLY A 238 11.33 -13.57 6.68
N ALA A 239 10.56 -14.65 6.83
CA ALA A 239 9.46 -14.99 5.94
C ALA A 239 8.50 -13.82 5.83
N SER A 240 8.01 -13.52 4.62
CA SER A 240 7.06 -12.44 4.44
C SER A 240 5.88 -12.84 3.57
N VAL A 241 4.70 -12.36 3.95
CA VAL A 241 3.48 -12.48 3.14
C VAL A 241 2.92 -11.09 2.89
N THR A 242 2.35 -10.86 1.71
CA THR A 242 1.65 -9.62 1.35
C THR A 242 0.40 -9.93 0.54
N MET A 243 -0.62 -9.06 0.66
CA MET A 243 -1.83 -9.11 -0.16
C MET A 243 -2.19 -7.70 -0.63
N SER A 244 -2.53 -7.56 -1.92
CA SER A 244 -2.75 -6.25 -2.54
C SER A 244 -3.70 -6.28 -3.73
N GLU A 245 -4.26 -5.12 -4.09
CA GLU A 245 -4.93 -4.92 -5.37
C GLU A 245 -3.88 -4.64 -6.47
N ALA A 246 -4.03 -5.28 -7.63
CA ALA A 246 -3.17 -5.03 -8.79
C ALA A 246 -3.54 -3.68 -9.43
N THR A 247 -2.53 -2.83 -9.64
CA THR A 247 -2.72 -1.42 -10.04
C THR A 247 -3.04 -1.20 -11.52
N ARG A 248 -3.06 -2.27 -12.34
CA ARG A 248 -3.34 -2.17 -13.78
C ARG A 248 -4.59 -2.94 -14.17
N THR A 249 -5.53 -2.22 -14.77
CA THR A 249 -6.70 -2.81 -15.44
C THR A 249 -6.43 -3.00 -16.94
N GLY A 250 -7.11 -3.96 -17.56
CA GLY A 250 -7.07 -4.17 -19.02
C GLY A 250 -5.86 -4.92 -19.58
N VAL A 251 -4.98 -5.46 -18.73
CA VAL A 251 -3.88 -6.37 -19.11
C VAL A 251 -4.21 -7.82 -18.71
N SER A 252 -3.63 -8.80 -19.40
CA SER A 252 -3.77 -10.19 -18.97
C SER A 252 -2.94 -10.46 -17.71
N VAL A 253 -3.33 -11.46 -16.92
CA VAL A 253 -2.57 -11.85 -15.72
C VAL A 253 -1.12 -12.25 -16.05
N ALA A 254 -0.92 -12.92 -17.20
CA ALA A 254 0.41 -13.29 -17.67
C ALA A 254 1.24 -12.08 -18.08
N ASP A 255 0.65 -11.11 -18.79
CA ASP A 255 1.35 -9.88 -19.16
C ASP A 255 1.70 -9.05 -17.91
N TYR A 256 0.76 -8.96 -16.94
CA TYR A 256 1.01 -8.30 -15.66
C TYR A 256 2.22 -8.92 -14.93
N PHE A 257 2.26 -10.26 -14.83
CA PHE A 257 3.39 -10.94 -14.21
C PHE A 257 4.71 -10.65 -14.93
N LYS A 258 4.70 -10.73 -16.26
CA LYS A 258 5.89 -10.45 -17.07
C LYS A 258 6.42 -9.03 -16.86
N GLU A 259 5.55 -8.03 -16.89
CA GLU A 259 5.92 -6.63 -16.61
C GLU A 259 6.52 -6.49 -15.20
N ARG A 260 5.93 -7.15 -14.19
CA ARG A 260 6.48 -7.15 -12.83
C ARG A 260 7.85 -7.82 -12.74
N CYS A 261 8.11 -8.90 -13.47
CA CYS A 261 9.44 -9.50 -13.55
C CYS A 261 10.46 -8.58 -14.24
N GLU A 262 10.05 -7.86 -15.29
CA GLU A 262 10.91 -6.87 -15.95
C GLU A 262 11.28 -5.73 -15.00
N GLU A 263 10.32 -5.22 -14.23
CA GLU A 263 10.57 -4.21 -13.18
C GLU A 263 11.45 -4.76 -12.06
N LEU A 264 11.20 -5.99 -11.59
CA LEU A 264 11.97 -6.63 -10.54
C LEU A 264 13.45 -6.78 -10.93
N SER A 265 13.70 -7.11 -12.21
CA SER A 265 15.06 -7.30 -12.75
C SER A 265 15.91 -6.03 -12.71
N ALA A 266 15.32 -4.86 -12.44
CA ALA A 266 16.08 -3.62 -12.19
C ALA A 266 16.71 -3.56 -10.79
N PHE A 267 16.26 -4.40 -9.85
CA PHE A 267 16.63 -4.36 -8.43
C PHE A 267 17.30 -5.63 -7.92
N VAL A 268 17.10 -6.76 -8.61
CA VAL A 268 17.62 -8.08 -8.22
C VAL A 268 18.45 -8.69 -9.35
N THR A 269 19.26 -9.68 -9.02
CA THR A 269 20.02 -10.45 -10.01
C THR A 269 19.56 -11.91 -10.04
N GLU A 270 19.95 -12.67 -11.07
CA GLU A 270 19.67 -14.11 -11.17
C GLU A 270 18.17 -14.49 -11.09
N LEU A 271 17.27 -13.61 -11.54
CA LEU A 271 15.83 -13.89 -11.56
C LEU A 271 15.52 -15.11 -12.45
N THR A 272 14.93 -16.13 -11.85
CA THR A 272 14.61 -17.40 -12.51
C THR A 272 13.16 -17.80 -12.23
N VAL A 273 12.33 -17.91 -13.26
CA VAL A 273 10.96 -18.41 -13.14
C VAL A 273 10.97 -19.93 -13.08
N LEU A 274 10.48 -20.49 -11.98
CA LEU A 274 10.40 -21.94 -11.72
C LEU A 274 9.06 -22.52 -12.17
N ARG A 275 7.99 -21.75 -11.98
CA ARG A 275 6.62 -22.11 -12.34
C ARG A 275 5.89 -20.88 -12.84
N GLU A 276 5.16 -21.01 -13.95
CA GLU A 276 4.48 -19.88 -14.58
C GLU A 276 3.04 -20.23 -14.96
N ASN A 277 2.12 -19.31 -14.63
CA ASN A 277 0.76 -19.29 -15.17
C ASN A 277 -0.06 -20.58 -14.89
N GLU A 278 0.20 -21.24 -13.76
CA GLU A 278 -0.56 -22.43 -13.35
C GLU A 278 -1.96 -22.05 -12.88
N GLU A 279 -3.02 -22.73 -13.36
CA GLU A 279 -4.36 -22.52 -12.85
C GLU A 279 -4.52 -23.10 -11.45
N ILE A 280 -4.89 -22.27 -10.48
CA ILE A 280 -5.18 -22.71 -9.11
C ILE A 280 -6.55 -22.20 -8.65
N THR A 281 -7.06 -22.82 -7.58
CA THR A 281 -8.13 -22.24 -6.77
C THR A 281 -7.49 -21.35 -5.72
N PHE A 282 -7.97 -20.12 -5.58
CA PHE A 282 -7.43 -19.15 -4.62
C PHE A 282 -8.58 -18.35 -4.03
N ALA A 283 -8.62 -18.24 -2.69
CA ALA A 283 -9.72 -17.61 -1.99
C ALA A 283 -11.08 -18.24 -2.38
N ASN A 284 -12.14 -17.45 -2.32
CA ASN A 284 -13.44 -17.75 -2.92
C ASN A 284 -13.51 -17.49 -4.45
N ALA A 285 -12.42 -17.00 -5.07
CA ALA A 285 -12.36 -16.73 -6.50
C ALA A 285 -12.05 -18.00 -7.30
N LYS A 286 -12.93 -18.35 -8.24
CA LYS A 286 -12.91 -19.66 -8.90
C LYS A 286 -11.72 -19.91 -9.85
N ARG A 287 -10.88 -18.90 -10.15
CA ARG A 287 -9.72 -19.04 -11.07
C ARG A 287 -8.65 -18.01 -10.73
N ALA A 288 -7.47 -18.47 -10.31
CA ALA A 288 -6.26 -17.65 -10.18
C ALA A 288 -5.08 -18.29 -10.91
N ARG A 289 -4.00 -17.53 -11.07
CA ARG A 289 -2.73 -17.98 -11.64
C ARG A 289 -1.64 -17.95 -10.59
N ALA A 290 -0.96 -19.08 -10.41
CA ALA A 290 0.20 -19.19 -9.54
C ALA A 290 1.50 -19.08 -10.32
N TYR A 291 2.48 -18.44 -9.69
CA TYR A 291 3.83 -18.24 -10.17
C TYR A 291 4.80 -18.57 -9.05
N GLU A 292 5.91 -19.24 -9.39
CA GLU A 292 7.04 -19.42 -8.49
C GLU A 292 8.31 -18.98 -9.20
N TYR A 293 9.15 -18.23 -8.50
CA TYR A 293 10.40 -17.73 -9.04
C TYR A 293 11.40 -17.49 -7.92
N THR A 294 12.68 -17.50 -8.28
CA THR A 294 13.77 -17.13 -7.39
C THR A 294 14.49 -15.90 -7.91
N TYR A 295 15.14 -15.17 -7.01
CA TYR A 295 16.08 -14.10 -7.36
C TYR A 295 17.15 -13.97 -6.28
N ARG A 296 18.27 -13.32 -6.62
CA ARG A 296 19.33 -12.94 -5.68
C ARG A 296 19.23 -11.47 -5.30
N LEU A 297 19.18 -11.22 -4.00
CA LEU A 297 19.22 -9.88 -3.41
C LEU A 297 20.22 -9.90 -2.25
N ASP A 298 21.16 -8.95 -2.25
CA ASP A 298 22.16 -8.78 -1.19
C ASP A 298 22.95 -10.06 -0.86
N GLY A 299 23.24 -10.87 -1.89
CA GLY A 299 23.99 -12.12 -1.79
C GLY A 299 23.16 -13.36 -1.45
N GLU A 300 21.94 -13.18 -0.95
CA GLU A 300 21.02 -14.25 -0.57
C GLU A 300 20.08 -14.60 -1.73
N VAL A 301 19.67 -15.87 -1.83
CA VAL A 301 18.67 -16.33 -2.80
C VAL A 301 17.33 -16.39 -2.12
N TYR A 302 16.35 -15.70 -2.71
CA TYR A 302 14.96 -15.71 -2.27
C TYR A 302 14.11 -16.53 -3.22
N HIS A 303 13.15 -17.23 -2.66
CA HIS A 303 12.11 -17.98 -3.34
C HIS A 303 10.78 -17.27 -3.09
N VAL A 304 10.02 -17.06 -4.16
CA VAL A 304 8.75 -16.36 -4.12
C VAL A 304 7.64 -17.23 -4.69
N TYR A 305 6.53 -17.32 -3.97
CA TYR A 305 5.25 -17.78 -4.46
C TYR A 305 4.29 -16.61 -4.60
N GLN A 306 3.79 -16.41 -5.81
CA GLN A 306 2.87 -15.32 -6.11
C GLN A 306 1.59 -15.87 -6.74
N VAL A 307 0.44 -15.40 -6.23
CA VAL A 307 -0.88 -15.72 -6.78
C VAL A 307 -1.53 -14.45 -7.30
N LEU A 308 -1.98 -14.52 -8.54
CA LEU A 308 -2.68 -13.45 -9.24
C LEU A 308 -4.11 -13.89 -9.55
N SER A 309 -5.09 -13.18 -9.00
CA SER A 309 -6.51 -13.44 -9.19
C SER A 309 -7.21 -12.23 -9.80
N VAL A 310 -8.32 -12.45 -10.51
CA VAL A 310 -9.19 -11.38 -11.00
C VAL A 310 -10.61 -11.65 -10.54
N ALA A 311 -11.20 -10.71 -9.81
CA ALA A 311 -12.59 -10.73 -9.39
C ALA A 311 -13.20 -9.34 -9.55
N SER A 312 -14.46 -9.25 -9.98
CA SER A 312 -15.17 -7.98 -10.12
C SER A 312 -14.41 -6.91 -10.94
N LEU A 313 -13.66 -7.33 -11.97
CA LEU A 313 -12.78 -6.51 -12.82
C LEU A 313 -11.54 -5.91 -12.11
N LYS A 314 -11.29 -6.31 -10.86
CA LYS A 314 -10.10 -5.95 -10.08
C LYS A 314 -9.12 -7.11 -10.05
N GLY A 315 -7.83 -6.81 -10.14
CA GLY A 315 -6.77 -7.80 -9.95
C GLY A 315 -6.34 -7.84 -8.49
N PHE A 316 -5.94 -9.00 -8.00
CA PHE A 316 -5.44 -9.20 -6.64
C PHE A 316 -4.14 -9.98 -6.68
N VAL A 317 -3.17 -9.58 -5.86
CA VAL A 317 -1.84 -10.20 -5.78
C VAL A 317 -1.57 -10.61 -4.34
N PHE A 318 -1.39 -11.91 -4.12
CA PHE A 318 -0.79 -12.46 -2.91
C PHE A 318 0.65 -12.83 -3.19
N THR A 319 1.58 -12.48 -2.31
CA THR A 319 2.99 -12.85 -2.45
C THR A 319 3.52 -13.40 -1.13
N TYR A 320 4.13 -14.58 -1.17
CA TYR A 320 4.94 -15.16 -0.10
C TYR A 320 6.40 -15.18 -0.55
N THR A 321 7.31 -14.66 0.28
CA THR A 321 8.75 -14.57 0.01
C THR A 321 9.53 -15.09 1.21
N GLU A 322 10.52 -15.95 0.95
CA GLU A 322 11.47 -16.48 1.94
C GLU A 322 12.82 -16.76 1.27
N LYS A 323 13.89 -16.91 2.04
CA LYS A 323 15.15 -17.49 1.57
C LYS A 323 14.92 -18.89 1.02
N ASP A 324 15.58 -19.21 -0.09
CA ASP A 324 15.34 -20.48 -0.80
C ASP A 324 15.60 -21.72 0.07
N ALA A 325 16.56 -21.64 1.01
CA ALA A 325 16.85 -22.73 1.94
C ALA A 325 15.73 -23.00 2.95
N ASP A 326 15.00 -21.95 3.33
CA ASP A 326 13.99 -21.97 4.39
C ASP A 326 12.56 -21.96 3.84
N TYR A 327 12.38 -21.72 2.54
CA TYR A 327 11.08 -21.60 1.86
C TYR A 327 10.02 -22.68 2.22
N PRO A 328 10.37 -23.97 2.45
CA PRO A 328 9.38 -24.95 2.88
C PRO A 328 8.83 -24.76 4.30
N SER A 329 9.48 -23.97 5.17
CA SER A 329 9.19 -23.86 6.61
C SER A 329 7.77 -23.38 6.91
N HIS A 330 7.23 -22.51 6.05
CA HIS A 330 5.95 -21.85 6.25
C HIS A 330 4.86 -22.20 5.23
N LEU A 331 5.10 -23.18 4.35
CA LEU A 331 4.15 -23.51 3.28
C LEU A 331 2.78 -23.98 3.82
N ASP A 332 2.75 -24.67 4.95
CA ASP A 332 1.50 -25.11 5.57
C ASP A 332 0.68 -23.92 6.10
N GLU A 333 1.32 -22.95 6.76
CA GLU A 333 0.65 -21.72 7.19
C GLU A 333 0.22 -20.87 5.99
N VAL A 334 1.09 -20.70 5.00
CA VAL A 334 0.82 -19.92 3.77
C VAL A 334 -0.36 -20.51 3.01
N THR A 335 -0.41 -21.84 2.85
CA THR A 335 -1.53 -22.51 2.20
C THR A 335 -2.84 -22.20 2.92
N LYS A 336 -2.88 -22.36 4.26
CA LYS A 336 -4.06 -22.05 5.07
C LYS A 336 -4.44 -20.56 5.02
N MET A 337 -3.46 -19.65 4.97
CA MET A 337 -3.73 -18.22 4.76
C MET A 337 -4.48 -18.02 3.44
N THR A 338 -4.00 -18.61 2.33
CA THR A 338 -4.65 -18.46 1.02
C THR A 338 -6.06 -19.06 0.95
N GLU A 339 -6.35 -20.10 1.73
CA GLU A 339 -7.69 -20.69 1.86
C GLU A 339 -8.67 -19.79 2.64
N LYS A 340 -8.16 -18.99 3.58
CA LYS A 340 -8.95 -18.05 4.39
C LYS A 340 -9.18 -16.71 3.71
N ILE A 341 -8.48 -16.40 2.61
CA ILE A 341 -8.70 -15.15 1.87
C ILE A 341 -10.13 -15.12 1.30
N HIS A 342 -10.79 -13.98 1.45
CA HIS A 342 -12.10 -13.73 0.87
C HIS A 342 -12.06 -12.48 0.01
N ILE A 343 -12.24 -12.61 -1.30
CA ILE A 343 -12.33 -11.50 -2.26
C ILE A 343 -13.79 -11.12 -2.45
N ARG A 344 -14.11 -9.82 -2.36
CA ARG A 344 -15.49 -9.30 -2.41
C ARG A 344 -15.95 -8.87 -3.80
#